data_AF-A0A958ZNZ1-F1
#
_entry.id   AF-A0A958ZNZ1-F1
#
_cell.length_a   1.000
_cell.length_b   1.000
_cell.length_c   1.000
_cell.angle_alpha   90.00
_cell.angle_beta   90.00
_cell.angle_gamma   90.00
#
_symmetry.space_group_name_H-M   'P 1'
#
loop_
_entity.id
_entity.type
_entity.pdbx_description
1 polymer ?
#
loop_
_entity_poly.entity_id
_entity_poly.type
_entity_poly.pdbx_seq_one_letter_code
_entity_poly.pdbx_strand_id
1 'polypeptide(L)'
;MSEEKKSLNFLEQIVEEDLAKGLDKHKLKFRFPPEPNGYLHIGHAASICLNFGLGIKYDAPVNLRFDDTNPSKEEQEYVDSIKKDIEWLGFKWEKELYASDYFQQLYDWAIELIKLGKAYVDDQSSEEIAQQKGTPTQPGIN
;
A
#
# COMPACT_ATOMS: atom_id res chain seq x y z
N MET A 1 -5.52 -20.83 35.32
CA MET A 1 -4.71 -19.88 34.52
C MET A 1 -5.70 -18.89 33.93
N SER A 2 -5.69 -17.66 34.41
CA SER A 2 -6.56 -16.60 33.88
C SER A 2 -6.10 -16.25 32.47
N GLU A 3 -6.95 -16.48 31.47
CA GLU A 3 -6.70 -15.98 30.11
C GLU A 3 -6.70 -14.44 30.17
N GLU A 4 -5.52 -13.83 30.05
CA GLU A 4 -5.42 -12.39 29.81
C GLU A 4 -6.03 -12.11 28.44
N LYS A 5 -7.25 -11.54 28.43
CA LYS A 5 -7.86 -11.00 27.21
C LYS A 5 -7.01 -9.83 26.73
N LYS A 6 -6.06 -10.11 25.84
CA LYS A 6 -5.23 -9.09 25.22
C LYS A 6 -6.13 -8.09 24.49
N SER A 7 -6.01 -6.81 24.84
CA SER A 7 -6.77 -5.76 24.18
C SER A 7 -6.45 -5.76 22.69
N LEU A 8 -7.48 -5.67 21.87
CA LEU A 8 -7.33 -5.49 20.43
C LEU A 8 -6.61 -4.17 20.14
N ASN A 9 -5.73 -4.16 19.14
CA ASN A 9 -5.25 -2.89 18.59
C ASN A 9 -6.35 -2.22 17.76
N PHE A 10 -6.21 -0.93 17.46
CA PHE A 10 -7.29 -0.17 16.80
C PHE A 10 -7.63 -0.67 15.38
N LEU A 11 -6.69 -1.30 14.66
CA LEU A 11 -6.96 -1.88 13.34
C LEU A 11 -7.78 -3.17 13.45
N GLU A 12 -7.46 -4.00 14.45
CA GLU A 12 -8.29 -5.17 14.76
C GLU A 12 -9.70 -4.74 15.16
N GLN A 13 -9.85 -3.68 15.96
CA GLN A 13 -11.17 -3.14 16.29
C GLN A 13 -11.97 -2.74 15.04
N ILE A 14 -11.34 -2.03 14.09
CA ILE A 14 -11.98 -1.68 12.80
C ILE A 14 -12.40 -2.93 12.03
N VAL A 15 -11.53 -3.95 11.94
CA VAL A 15 -11.86 -5.20 11.25
C VAL A 15 -13.03 -5.91 11.93
N GLU A 16 -13.03 -6.05 13.25
CA GLU A 16 -14.15 -6.67 14.00
C GLU A 16 -15.46 -5.89 13.82
N GLU A 17 -15.40 -4.56 13.84
CA GLU A 17 -16.58 -3.71 13.61
C GLU A 17 -17.17 -3.90 12.22
N ASP A 18 -16.33 -3.96 11.18
CA ASP A 18 -16.79 -4.15 9.80
C ASP A 18 -17.39 -5.55 9.61
N LEU A 19 -16.78 -6.59 10.19
CA LEU A 19 -17.35 -7.94 10.21
C LEU A 19 -18.70 -7.97 10.94
N ALA A 20 -18.82 -7.28 12.09
CA ALA A 20 -20.07 -7.18 12.83
C ALA A 20 -21.17 -6.42 12.07
N LYS A 21 -20.79 -5.45 11.23
CA LYS A 21 -21.70 -4.73 10.31
C LYS A 21 -22.08 -5.55 9.06
N GLY A 22 -21.57 -6.78 8.94
CA GLY A 22 -21.93 -7.72 7.87
C GLY A 22 -20.97 -7.73 6.69
N LEU A 23 -19.74 -7.20 6.82
CA LEU A 23 -18.70 -7.44 5.83
C LEU A 23 -18.40 -8.93 5.76
N ASP A 24 -18.47 -9.50 4.56
CA ASP A 24 -18.07 -10.88 4.32
C ASP A 24 -16.57 -11.05 4.59
N LYS A 25 -16.22 -11.96 5.49
CA LYS A 25 -14.84 -12.28 5.88
C LYS A 25 -13.96 -12.61 4.67
N HIS A 26 -14.50 -13.24 3.63
CA HIS A 26 -13.73 -13.57 2.41
C HIS A 26 -13.27 -12.35 1.60
N LYS A 27 -13.86 -11.18 1.87
CA LYS A 27 -13.47 -9.89 1.29
C LYS A 27 -12.30 -9.23 2.00
N LEU A 28 -11.87 -9.71 3.17
CA LEU A 28 -10.66 -9.21 3.82
C LEU A 28 -9.45 -9.53 2.92
N LYS A 29 -8.67 -8.48 2.60
CA LYS A 29 -7.44 -8.55 1.82
C LYS A 29 -6.42 -7.62 2.47
N PHE A 30 -5.23 -8.13 2.77
CA PHE A 30 -4.13 -7.32 3.28
C PHE A 30 -3.00 -7.26 2.24
N ARG A 31 -2.08 -6.31 2.40
CA ARG A 31 -0.89 -6.22 1.55
C ARG A 31 0.27 -5.53 2.24
N PHE A 32 1.48 -5.99 1.97
CA PHE A 32 2.71 -5.28 2.27
C PHE A 32 3.29 -4.72 0.96
N PRO A 33 3.28 -3.38 0.75
CA PRO A 33 3.67 -2.79 -0.51
C PRO A 33 4.98 -1.97 -0.45
N PRO A 34 6.17 -2.61 -0.40
CA PRO A 34 7.43 -1.88 -0.40
C PRO A 34 7.79 -1.36 -1.80
N GLU A 35 8.48 -0.22 -1.86
CA GLU A 35 9.19 0.20 -3.07
C GLU A 35 10.48 -0.62 -3.21
N PRO A 36 10.79 -1.23 -4.37
CA PRO A 36 11.99 -2.03 -4.56
C PRO A 36 13.22 -1.17 -4.90
N ASN A 37 13.52 -0.17 -4.06
CA ASN A 37 14.63 0.78 -4.25
C ASN A 37 15.63 0.83 -3.08
N GLY A 38 15.53 -0.13 -2.15
CA GLY A 38 16.42 -0.25 -1.00
C GLY A 38 16.16 -1.50 -0.16
N TYR A 39 17.12 -1.81 0.72
CA TYR A 39 17.01 -2.93 1.66
C TYR A 39 16.03 -2.65 2.79
N LEU A 40 15.33 -3.69 3.26
CA LEU A 40 14.46 -3.55 4.42
C LEU A 40 15.29 -3.36 5.69
N HIS A 41 14.94 -2.36 6.49
CA HIS A 41 15.41 -2.19 7.86
C HIS A 41 14.34 -2.55 8.91
N ILE A 42 14.70 -2.55 10.19
CA ILE A 42 13.81 -2.91 11.32
C ILE A 42 12.48 -2.15 11.36
N GLY A 43 12.43 -0.89 10.87
CA GLY A 43 11.17 -0.14 10.75
C GLY A 43 10.11 -0.86 9.89
N HIS A 44 10.51 -1.60 8.87
CA HIS A 44 9.59 -2.36 8.02
C HIS A 44 9.01 -3.59 8.73
N ALA A 45 9.74 -4.17 9.70
CA ALA A 45 9.28 -5.34 10.44
C ALA A 45 7.94 -5.07 11.15
N ALA A 46 7.71 -3.85 11.63
CA ALA A 46 6.43 -3.46 12.22
C ALA A 46 5.26 -3.59 11.21
N SER A 47 5.46 -3.10 9.98
CA SER A 47 4.45 -3.18 8.92
C SER A 47 4.25 -4.61 8.42
N ILE A 48 5.33 -5.40 8.31
CA ILE A 48 5.28 -6.82 7.93
C ILE A 48 4.49 -7.60 8.99
N CYS A 49 4.92 -7.57 10.25
CA CYS A 49 4.25 -8.27 11.34
C CYS A 49 2.79 -7.86 11.49
N LEU A 50 2.46 -6.59 11.23
CA LEU A 50 1.08 -6.11 11.24
C LEU A 50 0.25 -6.73 10.11
N ASN A 51 0.68 -6.57 8.85
CA ASN A 51 -0.12 -7.03 7.70
C ASN A 51 -0.22 -8.56 7.66
N PHE A 52 0.89 -9.27 7.81
CA PHE A 52 0.91 -10.73 7.82
C PHE A 52 0.29 -11.31 9.10
N GLY A 53 0.46 -10.65 10.24
CA GLY A 53 -0.20 -11.04 11.50
C GLY A 53 -1.73 -10.91 11.42
N LEU A 54 -2.24 -9.84 10.80
CA LEU A 54 -3.68 -9.71 10.51
C LEU A 54 -4.16 -10.79 9.54
N GLY A 55 -3.38 -11.08 8.49
CA GLY A 55 -3.69 -12.18 7.57
C GLY A 55 -3.83 -13.53 8.27
N ILE A 56 -2.90 -13.87 9.17
CA ILE A 56 -2.96 -15.10 9.97
C ILE A 56 -4.15 -15.09 10.92
N LYS A 57 -4.34 -13.99 11.67
CA LYS A 57 -5.41 -13.88 12.67
C LYS A 57 -6.80 -14.03 12.06
N TYR A 58 -7.01 -13.43 10.90
CA TYR A 58 -8.29 -13.40 10.20
C TYR A 58 -8.41 -14.45 9.11
N ASP A 59 -7.42 -15.35 8.95
CA ASP A 59 -7.39 -16.34 7.86
C ASP A 59 -7.68 -15.70 6.49
N ALA A 60 -6.95 -14.62 6.21
CA ALA A 60 -7.14 -13.77 5.04
C ALA A 60 -5.83 -13.63 4.26
N PRO A 61 -5.89 -13.59 2.92
CA PRO A 61 -4.68 -13.55 2.10
C PRO A 61 -3.97 -12.20 2.23
N VAL A 62 -2.65 -12.26 2.23
CA VAL A 62 -1.76 -11.09 2.23
C VAL A 62 -0.94 -11.10 0.95
N ASN A 63 -1.05 -10.06 0.15
CA ASN A 63 -0.23 -9.92 -1.06
C ASN A 63 1.08 -9.20 -0.73
N LEU A 64 2.18 -9.66 -1.34
CA LEU A 64 3.40 -8.88 -1.47
C LEU A 64 3.30 -8.12 -2.79
N ARG A 65 3.26 -6.79 -2.74
CA ARG A 65 3.13 -5.96 -3.94
C ARG A 65 4.28 -4.99 -4.05
N PHE A 66 5.16 -5.14 -5.00
CA PHE A 66 6.19 -4.15 -5.24
C PHE A 66 5.56 -2.89 -5.82
N ASP A 67 5.79 -1.75 -5.17
CA ASP A 67 5.36 -0.43 -5.68
C ASP A 67 6.42 0.11 -6.64
N ASP A 68 6.51 -0.55 -7.80
CA ASP A 68 7.56 -0.41 -8.80
C ASP A 68 7.19 0.62 -9.89
N THR A 69 6.82 1.82 -9.46
CA THR A 69 6.36 2.89 -10.36
C THR A 69 7.46 3.84 -10.83
N ASN A 70 8.67 3.69 -10.30
CA ASN A 70 9.85 4.52 -10.58
C ASN A 70 10.95 3.71 -11.30
N PRO A 71 10.97 3.73 -12.65
CA PRO A 71 11.88 2.90 -13.44
C PRO A 71 13.37 3.25 -13.26
N SER A 72 13.71 4.35 -12.58
CA SER A 72 15.11 4.80 -12.41
C SER A 72 15.79 4.32 -11.14
N LYS A 73 15.03 3.79 -10.17
CA LYS A 73 15.55 3.44 -8.84
C LYS A 73 15.33 1.97 -8.46
N GLU A 74 14.74 1.21 -9.35
CA GLU A 74 14.23 -0.12 -9.05
C GLU A 74 15.18 -1.17 -9.60
N GLU A 75 15.64 -2.04 -8.70
CA GLU A 75 16.57 -3.10 -9.05
C GLU A 75 16.05 -4.46 -8.55
N GLN A 76 16.28 -5.48 -9.37
CA GLN A 76 15.92 -6.86 -9.02
C GLN A 76 16.56 -7.31 -7.70
N GLU A 77 17.73 -6.77 -7.35
CA GLU A 77 18.39 -7.09 -6.07
C GLU A 77 17.52 -6.73 -4.85
N TYR A 78 16.78 -5.62 -4.90
CA TYR A 78 15.91 -5.21 -3.80
C TYR A 78 14.67 -6.08 -3.71
N VAL A 79 14.08 -6.45 -4.86
CA VAL A 79 12.97 -7.41 -4.94
C VAL A 79 13.35 -8.72 -4.27
N ASP A 80 14.52 -9.28 -4.63
CA ASP A 80 15.00 -10.55 -4.10
C ASP A 80 15.31 -10.47 -2.60
N SER A 81 15.93 -9.38 -2.15
CA SER A 81 16.23 -9.17 -0.73
C SER A 81 14.95 -9.02 0.11
N ILE A 82 13.98 -8.23 -0.36
CA ILE A 82 12.70 -8.03 0.33
C ILE A 82 11.99 -9.38 0.54
N LYS A 83 11.94 -10.22 -0.50
CA LYS A 83 11.33 -11.56 -0.44
C LYS A 83 12.03 -12.43 0.60
N LYS A 84 13.36 -12.46 0.55
CA LYS A 84 14.18 -13.22 1.49
C LYS A 84 13.97 -12.78 2.95
N ASP A 85 13.87 -11.49 3.20
CA ASP A 85 13.67 -10.96 4.55
C ASP A 85 12.27 -11.32 5.10
N ILE A 86 11.24 -11.27 4.27
CA ILE A 86 9.87 -11.67 4.66
C ILE A 86 9.81 -13.17 4.95
N GLU A 87 10.42 -14.00 4.10
CA GLU A 87 10.52 -15.45 4.32
C GLU A 87 11.35 -15.77 5.57
N TRP A 88 12.44 -15.04 5.82
CA TRP A 88 13.28 -15.17 7.01
C TRP A 88 12.52 -14.85 8.29
N LEU A 89 11.62 -13.88 8.26
CA LEU A 89 10.67 -13.58 9.35
C LEU A 89 9.58 -14.65 9.54
N GLY A 90 9.51 -15.64 8.64
CA GLY A 90 8.58 -16.78 8.73
C GLY A 90 7.21 -16.52 8.10
N PHE A 91 7.07 -15.44 7.32
CA PHE A 91 5.82 -15.10 6.64
C PHE A 91 5.81 -15.61 5.20
N LYS A 92 4.59 -15.80 4.67
CA LYS A 92 4.34 -16.15 3.27
C LYS A 92 3.25 -15.25 2.72
N TRP A 93 3.40 -14.82 1.47
CA TRP A 93 2.38 -14.07 0.75
C TRP A 93 1.57 -14.99 -0.17
N GLU A 94 0.33 -14.58 -0.45
CA GLU A 94 -0.57 -15.29 -1.36
C GLU A 94 -0.20 -15.01 -2.82
N LYS A 95 0.04 -13.74 -3.16
CA LYS A 95 0.43 -13.30 -4.49
C LYS A 95 1.60 -12.35 -4.41
N GLU A 96 2.51 -12.53 -5.34
CA GLU A 96 3.54 -11.56 -5.72
C GLU A 96 2.97 -10.72 -6.87
N LEU A 97 2.94 -9.41 -6.70
CA LEU A 97 2.33 -8.48 -7.64
C LEU A 97 3.27 -7.28 -7.85
N TYR A 98 3.18 -6.66 -9.02
CA TYR A 98 3.92 -5.46 -9.37
C TYR A 98 2.93 -4.35 -9.72
N ALA A 99 3.18 -3.12 -9.25
CA ALA A 99 2.37 -1.96 -9.61
C ALA A 99 2.46 -1.67 -11.12
N SER A 100 3.62 -1.91 -11.72
CA SER A 100 3.90 -1.74 -13.14
C SER A 100 3.01 -2.61 -14.05
N ASP A 101 2.63 -3.82 -13.63
CA ASP A 101 1.68 -4.68 -14.35
C ASP A 101 0.31 -4.00 -14.57
N TYR A 102 -0.02 -3.00 -13.75
CA TYR A 102 -1.28 -2.26 -13.82
C TYR A 102 -1.18 -0.93 -14.59
N PHE A 103 -0.03 -0.58 -15.19
CA PHE A 103 0.13 0.71 -15.87
C PHE A 103 -0.90 0.97 -16.96
N GLN A 104 -1.26 -0.06 -17.76
CA GLN A 104 -2.30 0.11 -18.77
C GLN A 104 -3.65 0.47 -18.13
N GLN A 105 -4.02 -0.20 -17.05
CA GLN A 105 -5.27 0.08 -16.33
C GLN A 105 -5.27 1.48 -15.70
N LEU A 106 -4.14 1.91 -15.13
CA LEU A 106 -3.95 3.24 -14.56
C LEU A 106 -4.04 4.32 -15.65
N TYR A 107 -3.44 4.09 -16.81
CA TYR A 107 -3.55 4.96 -17.97
C TYR A 107 -5.01 5.07 -18.47
N ASP A 108 -5.71 3.95 -18.60
CA ASP A 108 -7.11 3.95 -19.05
C ASP A 108 -8.01 4.74 -18.09
N TRP A 109 -7.79 4.60 -16.77
CA TRP A 109 -8.48 5.43 -15.77
C TRP A 109 -8.09 6.90 -15.85
N ALA A 110 -6.83 7.24 -16.13
CA ALA A 110 -6.42 8.63 -16.35
C ALA A 110 -7.17 9.25 -17.55
N ILE A 111 -7.30 8.50 -18.66
CA ILE A 111 -8.10 8.92 -19.81
C ILE A 111 -9.59 9.10 -19.44
N GLU A 112 -10.15 8.20 -18.62
CA GLU A 112 -11.52 8.34 -18.13
C GLU A 112 -11.69 9.60 -17.27
N LEU A 113 -10.75 9.89 -16.37
CA LEU A 113 -10.76 11.11 -15.56
C LEU A 113 -10.71 12.38 -16.43
N ILE A 114 -9.89 12.39 -17.49
CA ILE A 114 -9.83 13.49 -18.45
C ILE A 114 -11.19 13.67 -19.16
N LYS A 115 -11.78 12.57 -19.66
CA LYS A 115 -13.10 12.61 -20.32
C LYS A 115 -14.22 13.09 -19.39
N LEU A 116 -14.12 12.80 -18.09
CA LEU A 116 -15.04 13.28 -17.07
C LEU A 116 -14.78 14.72 -16.60
N GLY A 117 -13.76 15.40 -17.15
CA GLY A 117 -13.37 16.75 -16.73
C GLY A 117 -12.79 16.81 -15.31
N LYS A 118 -12.27 15.69 -14.79
CA LYS A 118 -11.69 15.53 -13.45
C LYS A 118 -10.16 15.51 -13.44
N ALA A 119 -9.54 15.59 -14.61
CA ALA A 119 -8.09 15.71 -14.79
C ALA A 119 -7.80 16.60 -16.01
N TYR A 120 -6.65 17.27 -15.98
CA TYR A 120 -6.16 18.13 -17.06
C TYR A 120 -4.64 17.96 -17.20
N VAL A 121 -4.09 18.40 -18.33
CA VAL A 121 -2.63 18.48 -18.55
C VAL A 121 -2.17 19.86 -18.10
N ASP A 122 -1.18 19.89 -17.22
CA ASP A 122 -0.59 21.12 -16.71
C ASP A 122 0.74 21.38 -17.43
N ASP A 123 0.79 22.44 -18.24
CA ASP A 123 1.97 22.82 -19.03
C ASP A 123 2.97 23.68 -18.24
N GLN A 124 2.65 24.00 -16.98
CA GLN A 124 3.46 24.89 -16.15
C GLN A 124 4.72 24.19 -15.62
N SER A 125 5.73 24.98 -15.30
CA SER A 125 6.94 24.47 -14.62
C SER A 125 6.62 24.01 -13.20
N SER A 126 7.46 23.12 -12.66
CA SER A 126 7.31 22.65 -11.27
C SER A 126 7.38 23.80 -10.26
N GLU A 127 8.21 24.81 -10.54
CA GLU A 127 8.31 26.03 -9.73
C GLU A 127 7.01 26.84 -9.74
N GLU A 128 6.39 27.03 -10.90
CA GLU A 128 5.11 27.75 -11.03
C GLU A 128 3.98 27.02 -10.31
N ILE A 129 3.86 25.70 -10.51
CA ILE A 129 2.88 24.86 -9.81
C ILE A 129 3.07 24.99 -8.29
N ALA A 130 4.31 24.94 -7.81
CA ALA A 130 4.61 25.07 -6.38
C ALA A 130 4.21 26.44 -5.82
N GLN A 131 4.40 27.52 -6.57
CA GLN A 131 3.98 28.87 -6.17
C GLN A 131 2.45 29.01 -6.15
N GLN A 132 1.77 28.38 -7.10
CA GLN A 132 0.31 28.47 -7.26
C GLN A 132 -0.47 27.54 -6.33
N LYS A 133 0.10 26.41 -5.91
CA LYS A 133 -0.56 25.41 -5.06
C LYS A 133 -1.07 25.97 -3.72
N GLY A 134 -0.49 27.08 -3.27
CA GLY A 134 -0.81 27.73 -2.00
C GLY A 134 -0.17 27.02 -0.80
N THR A 135 -0.72 27.28 0.40
CA THR A 135 -0.22 26.75 1.67
C THR A 135 -1.40 26.30 2.55
N PRO A 136 -1.18 25.62 3.70
CA PRO A 136 -2.29 25.24 4.59
C PRO A 136 -3.16 26.42 5.07
N THR A 137 -2.66 27.66 4.98
CA THR A 137 -3.37 28.88 5.37
C THR A 137 -3.79 29.76 4.20
N GLN A 138 -3.39 29.43 2.97
CA GLN A 138 -3.68 30.23 1.78
C GLN A 138 -4.14 29.33 0.62
N PRO A 139 -5.33 29.57 0.05
CA PRO A 139 -5.79 28.78 -1.08
C PRO A 139 -4.85 28.96 -2.28
N GLY A 140 -4.80 27.93 -3.13
CA GLY A 140 -4.09 28.02 -4.39
C GLY A 140 -4.74 29.03 -5.34
N ILE A 141 -3.96 29.46 -6.33
CA ILE A 141 -4.36 30.35 -7.40
C ILE A 141 -4.20 29.63 -8.75
N ASN A 142 -4.98 30.01 -9.76
CA ASN A 142 -4.86 29.49 -11.12
C ASN A 142 -4.06 30.46 -11.99
#